data_AF-A0A954WFI5-F1
#
_entry.id   AF-A0A954WFI5-F1
#
_cell.length_a   1.000
_cell.length_b   1.000
_cell.length_c   1.000
_cell.angle_alpha   90.00
_cell.angle_beta   90.00
_cell.angle_gamma   90.00
#
_symmetry.space_group_name_H-M   'P 1'
#
loop_
_entity.id
_entity.type
_entity.pdbx_description
1 polymer ?
#
loop_
_entity_poly.entity_id
_entity_poly.type
_entity_poly.pdbx_seq_one_letter_code
_entity_poly.pdbx_strand_id
1 'polypeptide(L)'
;MAKKKAAGRGGVNKTQAIKDALAKDPSGSPSKIAADLTAQGIEVSANYVSNVKSTMKPEGSKTVRGAKPAAEKPAAAEKPAAEKPAAAGGSVNKTQAIKDALAKYPNASPKQISERLQSQGVDASAAYVSTIKSNLKKDSGAPKGRPGRRPGRPAASAAPAAAAPAARSASRNGDSLSADNLLQAKKLVDQVGGVDNVRSLLAILEKLS
;
A
#
# COMPACT_ATOMS: atom_id res chain seq x y z
N MET A 1 26.86 -23.95 -32.52
CA MET A 1 25.84 -24.37 -31.53
C MET A 1 26.48 -25.32 -30.53
N ALA A 2 26.73 -24.86 -29.30
CA ALA A 2 27.45 -25.65 -28.29
C ALA A 2 26.49 -26.64 -27.60
N LYS A 3 26.81 -27.94 -27.69
CA LYS A 3 26.10 -29.04 -27.03
C LYS A 3 26.20 -28.88 -25.51
N LYS A 4 25.06 -28.62 -24.86
CA LYS A 4 24.92 -28.62 -23.39
C LYS A 4 24.97 -30.08 -22.92
N LYS A 5 26.11 -30.47 -22.35
CA LYS A 5 26.39 -31.81 -21.80
C LYS A 5 25.48 -32.03 -20.58
N ALA A 6 24.63 -33.05 -20.62
CA ALA A 6 23.82 -33.49 -19.50
C ALA A 6 24.73 -34.12 -18.43
N ALA A 7 24.90 -33.43 -17.29
CA ALA A 7 25.55 -33.98 -16.10
C ALA A 7 24.54 -34.80 -15.29
N GLY A 8 24.97 -36.00 -14.88
CA GLY A 8 24.13 -37.10 -14.42
C GLY A 8 23.40 -36.89 -13.09
N ARG A 9 22.32 -37.66 -12.95
CA ARG A 9 21.50 -37.84 -11.74
C ARG A 9 22.20 -38.70 -10.67
N GLY A 10 23.47 -38.40 -10.39
CA GLY A 10 24.18 -38.82 -9.18
C GLY A 10 24.57 -37.63 -8.31
N GLY A 11 23.91 -36.49 -8.54
CA GLY A 11 24.26 -35.20 -7.94
C GLY A 11 23.92 -35.17 -6.46
N VAL A 12 24.92 -34.81 -5.67
CA VAL A 12 24.83 -34.48 -4.25
C VAL A 12 23.53 -33.71 -3.98
N ASN A 13 22.73 -34.18 -3.03
CA ASN A 13 21.43 -33.56 -2.74
C ASN A 13 21.67 -32.13 -2.25
N LYS A 14 21.30 -31.13 -3.06
CA LYS A 14 21.54 -29.70 -2.79
C LYS A 14 21.07 -29.30 -1.41
N THR A 15 19.91 -29.80 -0.97
CA THR A 15 19.37 -29.53 0.36
C THR A 15 20.27 -30.06 1.46
N GLN A 16 20.86 -31.23 1.28
CA GLN A 16 21.77 -31.82 2.27
C GLN A 16 23.07 -31.01 2.35
N ALA A 17 23.66 -30.66 1.19
CA ALA A 17 24.86 -29.82 1.16
C ALA A 17 24.64 -28.45 1.83
N ILE A 18 23.45 -27.85 1.66
CA ILE A 18 23.08 -26.60 2.34
C ILE A 18 22.93 -26.81 3.85
N LYS A 19 22.30 -27.90 4.29
CA LYS A 19 22.17 -28.23 5.72
C LYS A 19 23.53 -28.44 6.37
N ASP A 20 24.42 -29.16 5.70
CA ASP A 20 25.77 -29.43 6.20
C ASP A 20 26.61 -28.14 6.27
N ALA A 21 26.48 -27.25 5.28
CA ALA A 21 27.11 -25.94 5.31
C ALA A 21 26.54 -25.03 6.41
N LEU A 22 25.23 -25.02 6.60
CA LEU A 22 24.57 -24.26 7.68
C LEU A 22 24.86 -24.84 9.07
N ALA A 23 25.14 -26.13 9.20
CA ALA A 23 25.57 -26.75 10.45
C ALA A 23 26.98 -26.29 10.85
N LYS A 24 27.86 -26.08 9.86
CA LYS A 24 29.21 -25.51 10.08
C LYS A 24 29.15 -24.02 10.42
N ASP A 25 28.33 -23.25 9.68
CA ASP A 25 28.20 -21.80 9.84
C ASP A 25 26.72 -21.36 10.02
N PRO A 26 26.13 -21.53 11.20
CA PRO A 26 24.70 -21.23 11.43
C PRO A 26 24.37 -19.74 11.31
N SER A 27 25.32 -18.86 11.61
CA SER A 27 25.18 -17.40 11.47
C SER A 27 25.53 -16.90 10.07
N GLY A 28 26.11 -17.73 9.20
CA GLY A 28 26.57 -17.36 7.86
C GLY A 28 25.48 -16.73 7.00
N SER A 29 25.84 -15.72 6.21
CA SER A 29 24.90 -15.10 5.27
C SER A 29 24.56 -16.10 4.15
N PRO A 30 23.28 -16.16 3.71
CA PRO A 30 22.88 -17.09 2.64
C PRO A 30 23.67 -16.91 1.33
N SER A 31 24.16 -15.68 1.07
CA SER A 31 24.97 -15.37 -0.10
C SER A 31 26.37 -16.01 -0.04
N LYS A 32 27.01 -16.00 1.14
CA LYS A 32 28.34 -16.60 1.31
C LYS A 32 28.28 -18.12 1.12
N ILE A 33 27.30 -18.76 1.76
CA ILE A 33 27.07 -20.21 1.65
C ILE A 33 26.77 -20.63 0.21
N ALA A 34 25.98 -19.84 -0.53
CA ALA A 34 25.72 -20.10 -1.94
C ALA A 34 27.00 -20.01 -2.80
N ALA A 35 27.89 -19.05 -2.52
CA ALA A 35 29.18 -18.92 -3.19
C ALA A 35 30.09 -20.12 -2.90
N ASP A 36 30.18 -20.54 -1.63
CA ASP A 36 30.99 -21.69 -1.21
C ASP A 36 30.51 -23.00 -1.84
N LEU A 37 29.19 -23.21 -1.91
CA LEU A 37 28.60 -24.37 -2.58
C LEU A 37 28.80 -24.33 -4.10
N THR A 38 28.77 -23.14 -4.71
CA THR A 38 29.04 -22.97 -6.15
C THR A 38 30.50 -23.27 -6.47
N ALA A 39 31.45 -22.89 -5.58
CA ALA A 39 32.86 -23.26 -5.70
C ALA A 39 33.08 -24.78 -5.62
N GLN A 40 32.19 -25.51 -4.92
CA GLN A 40 32.17 -26.98 -4.86
C GLN A 40 31.44 -27.63 -6.05
N GLY A 41 31.03 -26.84 -7.06
CA GLY A 41 30.29 -27.32 -8.23
C GLY A 41 28.80 -27.56 -7.98
N ILE A 42 28.26 -27.12 -6.85
CA ILE A 42 26.84 -27.23 -6.50
C ILE A 42 26.17 -25.88 -6.75
N GLU A 43 25.49 -25.75 -7.89
CA GLU A 43 24.76 -24.53 -8.23
C GLU A 43 23.53 -24.37 -7.33
N VAL A 44 23.58 -23.38 -6.43
CA VAL A 44 22.50 -23.03 -5.51
C VAL A 44 22.34 -21.51 -5.45
N SER A 45 21.10 -21.01 -5.46
CA SER A 45 20.82 -19.59 -5.28
C SER A 45 20.78 -19.19 -3.80
N ALA A 46 21.18 -17.94 -3.50
CA ALA A 46 21.11 -17.39 -2.14
C ALA A 46 19.69 -17.43 -1.55
N ASN A 47 18.66 -17.23 -2.40
CA ASN A 47 17.26 -17.33 -1.99
C ASN A 47 16.89 -18.75 -1.54
N TYR A 48 17.39 -19.78 -2.23
CA TYR A 48 17.14 -21.17 -1.85
C TYR A 48 17.80 -21.51 -0.52
N VAL A 49 19.04 -21.07 -0.30
CA VAL A 49 19.72 -21.20 1.00
C VAL A 49 18.94 -20.49 2.11
N SER A 50 18.43 -19.28 1.87
CA SER A 50 17.62 -18.53 2.83
C SER A 50 16.34 -19.27 3.23
N ASN A 51 15.65 -19.88 2.25
CA ASN A 51 14.44 -20.66 2.52
C ASN A 51 14.76 -21.89 3.37
N VAL A 52 15.80 -22.66 3.03
CA VAL A 52 16.23 -23.82 3.82
C VAL A 52 16.61 -23.38 5.24
N LYS A 53 17.38 -22.29 5.39
CA LYS A 53 17.74 -21.71 6.69
C LYS A 53 16.51 -21.32 7.51
N SER A 54 15.48 -20.76 6.88
CA SER A 54 14.24 -20.38 7.57
C SER A 54 13.44 -21.60 8.06
N THR A 55 13.49 -22.72 7.34
CA THR A 55 12.83 -23.97 7.75
C THR A 55 13.59 -24.73 8.84
N MET A 56 14.90 -24.51 8.99
CA MET A 56 15.69 -25.11 10.07
C MET A 56 15.57 -24.40 11.41
N LYS A 57 15.07 -23.16 11.42
CA LYS A 57 14.88 -22.42 12.66
C LYS A 57 13.72 -23.03 13.43
N PRO A 58 13.87 -23.36 14.73
CA PRO A 58 12.76 -23.88 15.51
C PRO A 58 11.60 -22.86 15.49
N GLU A 59 10.38 -23.38 15.34
CA GLU A 59 9.12 -22.63 15.17
C GLU A 59 8.90 -21.53 16.23
N GLY A 60 9.59 -21.59 17.38
CA GLY A 60 9.55 -20.57 18.43
C GLY A 60 10.49 -19.35 18.25
N SER A 61 11.37 -19.35 17.22
CA SER A 61 12.35 -18.28 17.00
C SER A 61 11.94 -17.25 15.94
N LYS A 62 10.67 -17.26 15.54
CA LYS A 62 10.03 -16.12 14.86
C LYS A 62 9.98 -14.97 15.88
N THR A 63 11.12 -14.32 16.08
CA THR A 63 11.18 -13.01 16.73
C THR A 63 10.15 -12.16 16.03
N VAL A 64 9.07 -11.85 16.76
CA VAL A 64 8.06 -10.88 16.37
C VAL A 64 8.80 -9.70 15.74
N ARG A 65 8.61 -9.51 14.43
CA ARG A 65 9.09 -8.31 13.73
C ARG A 65 8.33 -7.13 14.33
N GLY A 66 8.83 -6.62 15.45
CA GLY A 66 8.15 -5.61 16.26
C GLY A 66 9.02 -4.96 17.33
N ALA A 67 10.19 -5.51 17.68
CA ALA A 67 11.15 -4.81 18.52
C ALA A 67 12.41 -4.52 17.71
N LYS A 68 12.52 -3.28 17.21
CA LYS A 68 13.79 -2.69 16.81
C LYS A 68 14.64 -2.62 18.09
N PRO A 69 15.75 -3.38 18.25
CA PRO A 69 16.67 -3.10 19.33
C PRO A 69 17.23 -1.70 19.11
N ALA A 70 17.18 -0.88 20.15
CA ALA A 70 17.85 0.40 20.19
C ALA A 70 19.35 0.15 20.02
N ALA A 71 19.85 0.29 18.80
CA ALA A 71 21.28 0.35 18.55
C ALA A 71 21.78 1.66 19.16
N GLU A 72 22.60 1.51 20.21
CA GLU A 72 23.51 2.54 20.66
C GLU A 72 24.32 3.04 19.47
N LYS A 73 24.30 4.36 19.32
CA LYS A 73 24.90 5.12 18.24
C LYS A 73 26.39 5.28 18.55
N PRO A 74 27.34 4.76 17.75
CA PRO A 74 28.72 5.18 17.87
C PRO A 74 28.85 6.65 17.42
N ALA A 75 29.57 7.41 18.23
CA ALA A 75 29.82 8.82 18.07
C ALA A 75 30.74 9.13 16.88
N ALA A 76 30.47 10.30 16.28
CA ALA A 76 31.41 11.21 15.61
C ALA A 76 32.31 10.70 14.47
N ALA A 77 32.00 11.17 13.26
CA ALA A 77 33.01 11.70 12.35
C ALA A 77 32.40 12.85 11.55
N GLU A 78 32.88 14.06 11.82
CA GLU A 78 32.60 15.30 11.09
C GLU A 78 33.27 15.27 9.70
N LYS A 79 32.59 15.83 8.69
CA LYS A 79 33.14 16.72 7.63
C LYS A 79 32.00 17.21 6.69
N PRO A 80 32.19 18.34 5.96
CA PRO A 80 31.24 19.45 6.00
C PRO A 80 30.42 19.70 4.71
N ALA A 81 29.36 20.49 4.90
CA ALA A 81 28.75 21.49 4.01
C ALA A 81 28.65 21.20 2.50
N ALA A 82 27.43 20.89 2.05
CA ALA A 82 26.89 21.38 0.79
C ALA A 82 25.42 21.81 1.01
N GLU A 83 25.16 23.09 0.75
CA GLU A 83 23.94 23.81 1.09
C GLU A 83 22.71 23.31 0.31
N LYS A 84 21.65 22.99 1.04
CA LYS A 84 20.27 22.92 0.53
C LYS A 84 19.35 23.45 1.63
N PRO A 85 18.38 24.34 1.34
CA PRO A 85 17.77 25.19 2.35
C PRO A 85 16.99 24.39 3.40
N ALA A 86 17.13 24.85 4.64
CA ALA A 86 16.55 24.29 5.85
C ALA A 86 15.02 24.30 5.80
N ALA A 87 14.41 23.12 5.69
CA ALA A 87 13.09 22.89 6.24
C ALA A 87 13.27 22.48 7.71
N ALA A 88 13.16 23.46 8.61
CA ALA A 88 12.99 23.22 10.03
C ALA A 88 11.68 22.45 10.26
N GLY A 89 11.77 21.13 10.26
CA GLY A 89 10.65 20.26 10.54
C GLY A 89 11.11 19.19 11.51
N GLY A 90 11.12 19.52 12.81
CA GLY A 90 10.96 18.48 13.82
C GLY A 90 9.68 17.75 13.46
N SER A 91 9.81 16.59 12.81
CA SER A 91 8.70 15.93 12.15
C SER A 91 7.72 15.47 13.21
N VAL A 92 6.73 16.32 13.52
CA VAL A 92 5.64 15.97 14.41
C VAL A 92 5.07 14.67 13.87
N ASN A 93 5.09 13.64 14.71
CA ASN A 93 4.72 12.30 14.28
C ASN A 93 3.23 12.33 13.91
N LYS A 94 2.94 12.42 12.61
CA LYS A 94 1.59 12.66 12.08
C LYS A 94 0.57 11.67 12.64
N THR A 95 0.99 10.40 12.77
CA THR A 95 0.15 9.35 13.35
C THR A 95 -0.23 9.64 14.79
N GLN A 96 0.71 10.14 15.60
CA GLN A 96 0.45 10.44 17.01
C GLN A 96 -0.49 11.63 17.14
N ALA A 97 -0.25 12.70 16.38
CA ALA A 97 -1.15 13.86 16.34
C ALA A 97 -2.59 13.48 15.94
N ILE A 98 -2.75 12.55 14.99
CA ILE A 98 -4.07 12.04 14.58
C ILE A 98 -4.72 11.21 15.69
N LYS A 99 -3.97 10.34 16.38
CA LYS A 99 -4.47 9.56 17.51
C LYS A 99 -4.93 10.47 18.64
N ASP A 100 -4.14 11.48 18.98
CA ASP A 100 -4.45 12.43 20.03
C ASP A 100 -5.69 13.27 19.67
N ALA A 101 -5.80 13.71 18.41
CA ALA A 101 -6.98 14.42 17.92
C ALA A 101 -8.25 13.55 17.90
N LEU A 102 -8.14 12.26 17.53
CA LEU A 102 -9.25 11.31 17.58
C LEU A 102 -9.68 10.99 19.02
N ALA A 103 -8.76 10.97 19.97
CA ALA A 103 -9.06 10.79 21.39
C ALA A 103 -9.82 12.00 21.96
N LYS A 104 -9.45 13.22 21.57
CA LYS A 104 -10.13 14.47 21.97
C LYS A 104 -11.51 14.61 21.29
N TYR A 105 -11.64 14.15 20.05
CA TYR A 105 -12.85 14.30 19.24
C TYR A 105 -13.30 12.96 18.62
N PRO A 106 -13.86 12.02 19.42
CA PRO A 106 -14.19 10.67 18.93
C PRO A 106 -15.26 10.67 17.81
N ASN A 107 -16.19 11.62 17.87
CA ASN A 107 -17.30 11.75 16.92
C ASN A 107 -16.98 12.65 15.71
N ALA A 108 -15.81 13.30 15.67
CA ALA A 108 -15.47 14.16 14.55
C ALA A 108 -15.28 13.34 13.25
N SER A 109 -15.67 13.97 12.14
CA SER A 109 -15.44 13.43 10.81
C SER A 109 -13.93 13.50 10.46
N PRO A 110 -13.41 12.57 9.63
CA PRO A 110 -12.01 12.61 9.21
C PRO A 110 -11.60 13.94 8.57
N LYS A 111 -12.52 14.61 7.88
CA LYS A 111 -12.32 15.93 7.25
C LYS A 111 -12.08 17.04 8.29
N GLN A 112 -12.92 17.09 9.32
CA GLN A 112 -12.76 18.08 10.41
C GLN A 112 -11.45 17.89 11.18
N ILE A 113 -11.00 16.65 11.34
CA ILE A 113 -9.72 16.36 12.02
C ILE A 113 -8.55 16.78 11.14
N SER A 114 -8.58 16.52 9.83
CA SER A 114 -7.52 16.99 8.93
C SER A 114 -7.42 18.51 8.90
N GLU A 115 -8.54 19.23 8.86
CA GLU A 115 -8.55 20.71 8.87
C GLU A 115 -7.92 21.25 10.16
N ARG A 116 -8.29 20.68 11.33
CA ARG A 116 -7.70 21.07 12.63
C ARG A 116 -6.21 20.78 12.71
N LEU A 117 -5.76 19.64 12.18
CA LEU A 117 -4.34 19.28 12.15
C LEU A 117 -3.54 20.17 11.21
N GLN A 118 -4.12 20.54 10.06
CA GLN A 118 -3.50 21.50 9.14
C GLN A 118 -3.36 22.88 9.79
N SER A 119 -4.34 23.34 10.58
CA SER A 119 -4.20 24.58 11.37
C SER A 119 -3.08 24.50 12.42
N GLN A 120 -2.67 23.30 12.82
CA GLN A 120 -1.56 23.05 13.74
C GLN A 120 -0.22 22.82 13.00
N GLY A 121 -0.18 23.02 11.68
CA GLY A 121 0.99 22.78 10.85
C GLY A 121 1.27 21.31 10.55
N VAL A 122 0.29 20.42 10.78
CA VAL A 122 0.41 18.98 10.51
C VAL A 122 -0.37 18.64 9.22
N ASP A 123 0.38 18.42 8.14
CA ASP A 123 -0.20 17.97 6.86
C ASP A 123 -0.65 16.50 6.94
N ALA A 124 -1.91 16.31 7.32
CA ALA A 124 -2.60 15.03 7.33
C ALA A 124 -3.83 15.06 6.41
N SER A 125 -3.93 14.14 5.45
CA SER A 125 -5.10 14.05 4.58
C SER A 125 -6.28 13.36 5.28
N ALA A 126 -7.51 13.70 4.89
CA ALA A 126 -8.72 13.06 5.42
C ALA A 126 -8.72 11.52 5.19
N ALA A 127 -8.17 11.05 4.07
CA ALA A 127 -8.02 9.63 3.77
C ALA A 127 -7.06 8.92 4.75
N TYR A 128 -5.96 9.60 5.12
CA TYR A 128 -5.00 9.07 6.08
C TYR A 128 -5.62 8.97 7.48
N VAL A 129 -6.34 10.01 7.91
CA VAL A 129 -7.10 10.01 9.17
C VAL A 129 -8.14 8.88 9.20
N SER A 130 -8.87 8.65 8.10
CA SER A 130 -9.85 7.55 8.00
C SER A 130 -9.20 6.16 8.15
N THR A 131 -8.01 5.99 7.57
CA THR A 131 -7.25 4.74 7.70
C THR A 131 -6.83 4.50 9.15
N ILE A 132 -6.31 5.53 9.83
CA ILE A 132 -5.92 5.45 11.24
C ILE A 132 -7.13 5.17 12.14
N LYS A 133 -8.25 5.89 11.94
CA LYS A 133 -9.51 5.67 12.68
C LYS A 133 -10.01 4.23 12.52
N SER A 134 -9.92 3.70 11.31
CA SER A 134 -10.33 2.33 10.99
C SER A 134 -9.41 1.28 11.62
N ASN A 135 -8.10 1.53 11.67
CA ASN A 135 -7.15 0.64 12.33
C ASN A 135 -7.30 0.67 13.86
N LEU A 136 -7.48 1.85 14.47
CA LEU A 136 -7.81 1.98 15.89
C LEU A 136 -9.05 1.16 16.28
N LYS A 137 -10.10 1.18 15.45
CA LYS A 137 -11.32 0.39 15.68
C LYS A 137 -11.09 -1.12 15.54
N LYS A 138 -10.17 -1.55 14.66
CA LYS A 138 -9.78 -2.97 14.55
C LYS A 138 -8.99 -3.40 15.78
N ASP A 139 -8.08 -2.55 16.25
CA ASP A 139 -7.22 -2.82 17.40
C ASP A 139 -8.02 -2.82 18.71
N SER A 140 -9.11 -2.05 18.79
CA SER A 140 -10.02 -2.02 19.94
C SER A 140 -10.93 -3.26 20.06
N GLY A 141 -10.65 -4.34 19.33
CA GLY A 141 -11.39 -5.60 19.42
C GLY A 141 -12.81 -5.56 18.86
N ALA A 142 -13.19 -4.49 18.13
CA ALA A 142 -14.50 -4.46 17.50
C ALA A 142 -14.60 -5.61 16.48
N PRO A 143 -15.67 -6.42 16.53
CA PRO A 143 -15.77 -7.60 15.68
C PRO A 143 -15.65 -7.17 14.22
N LYS A 144 -14.72 -7.80 13.51
CA LYS A 144 -14.53 -7.62 12.07
C LYS A 144 -15.83 -8.04 11.41
N GLY A 145 -16.71 -7.07 11.15
CA GLY A 145 -17.92 -7.30 10.39
C GLY A 145 -17.51 -8.02 9.13
N ARG A 146 -17.92 -9.29 8.99
CA ARG A 146 -17.65 -10.07 7.78
C ARG A 146 -18.06 -9.17 6.63
N PRO A 147 -17.18 -8.90 5.64
CA PRO A 147 -17.55 -8.07 4.51
C PRO A 147 -18.86 -8.64 3.98
N GLY A 148 -19.93 -7.84 4.10
CA GLY A 148 -21.27 -8.31 3.85
C GLY A 148 -21.26 -8.95 2.47
N ARG A 149 -21.65 -10.22 2.38
CA ARG A 149 -22.02 -10.79 1.08
C ARG A 149 -23.02 -9.81 0.50
N ARG A 150 -22.65 -9.14 -0.60
CA ARG A 150 -23.54 -8.24 -1.32
C ARG A 150 -24.89 -8.98 -1.46
N PRO A 151 -25.97 -8.51 -0.83
CA PRO A 151 -27.27 -9.10 -1.03
C PRO A 151 -27.58 -8.92 -2.52
N GLY A 152 -27.72 -10.01 -3.26
CA GLY A 152 -28.12 -9.94 -4.67
C GLY A 152 -27.06 -10.22 -5.73
N ARG A 153 -25.99 -10.97 -5.47
CA ARG A 153 -25.33 -11.71 -6.57
C ARG A 153 -26.00 -13.08 -6.69
N PRO A 154 -27.03 -13.26 -7.55
CA PRO A 154 -27.58 -14.59 -7.79
C PRO A 154 -26.45 -15.50 -8.29
N ALA A 155 -26.41 -16.71 -7.73
CA ALA A 155 -25.54 -17.76 -8.23
C ALA A 155 -25.94 -18.05 -9.68
N ALA A 156 -25.02 -17.89 -10.61
CA ALA A 156 -25.23 -18.25 -12.01
C ALA A 156 -25.30 -19.79 -12.09
N SER A 157 -26.49 -20.34 -11.90
CA SER A 157 -26.85 -21.70 -12.25
C SER A 157 -27.60 -21.68 -13.57
N ALA A 158 -26.99 -22.28 -14.59
CA ALA A 158 -27.55 -22.90 -15.79
C ALA A 158 -28.61 -22.12 -16.61
N ALA A 159 -28.31 -21.99 -17.91
CA ALA A 159 -29.26 -21.58 -18.93
C ALA A 159 -30.59 -22.36 -18.88
N PRO A 160 -31.68 -21.74 -19.33
CA PRO A 160 -32.24 -22.22 -20.58
C PRO A 160 -32.50 -21.10 -21.59
N ALA A 161 -32.54 -21.53 -22.85
CA ALA A 161 -32.78 -20.74 -24.04
C ALA A 161 -34.23 -20.19 -24.12
N ALA A 162 -34.35 -19.18 -25.00
CA ALA A 162 -35.53 -18.73 -25.74
C ALA A 162 -36.40 -17.58 -25.17
N ALA A 163 -36.38 -16.50 -25.96
CA ALA A 163 -37.50 -15.64 -26.35
C ALA A 163 -37.99 -14.49 -25.42
N ALA A 164 -37.37 -13.30 -25.65
CA ALA A 164 -37.97 -11.99 -25.98
C ALA A 164 -38.95 -11.27 -25.00
N PRO A 165 -39.22 -9.95 -25.15
CA PRO A 165 -38.51 -8.88 -25.86
C PRO A 165 -38.10 -7.70 -24.93
N ALA A 166 -37.39 -6.74 -25.52
CA ALA A 166 -36.95 -5.47 -24.97
C ALA A 166 -37.96 -4.75 -24.06
N ALA A 167 -37.66 -4.72 -22.76
CA ALA A 167 -38.22 -3.72 -21.85
C ALA A 167 -37.39 -2.44 -21.95
N ARG A 168 -37.90 -1.50 -22.74
CA ARG A 168 -37.52 -0.09 -22.74
C ARG A 168 -37.67 0.45 -21.31
N SER A 169 -36.56 0.67 -20.62
CA SER A 169 -36.49 1.60 -19.48
C SER A 169 -36.10 2.95 -20.08
N ALA A 170 -37.05 3.70 -20.63
CA ALA A 170 -37.68 4.80 -19.90
C ALA A 170 -36.64 5.63 -19.15
N SER A 171 -35.96 6.49 -19.92
CA SER A 171 -35.29 7.69 -19.42
C SER A 171 -36.25 8.43 -18.51
N ARG A 172 -36.08 8.27 -17.20
CA ARG A 172 -36.65 9.18 -16.22
C ARG A 172 -35.85 10.47 -16.33
N ASN A 173 -36.43 11.45 -17.00
CA ASN A 173 -36.06 12.85 -16.84
C ASN A 173 -36.12 13.18 -15.35
N GLY A 174 -34.94 13.26 -14.73
CA GLY A 174 -34.79 13.28 -13.28
C GLY A 174 -33.32 13.45 -12.91
N ASP A 175 -32.78 14.60 -13.31
CA ASP A 175 -31.92 15.42 -12.45
C ASP A 175 -30.68 14.75 -11.84
N SER A 176 -29.98 13.96 -12.64
CA SER A 176 -28.61 13.58 -12.31
C SER A 176 -27.70 14.09 -13.43
N LEU A 177 -26.84 15.04 -13.07
CA LEU A 177 -25.71 15.43 -13.91
C LEU A 177 -24.96 14.15 -14.29
N SER A 178 -25.16 13.67 -15.52
CA SER A 178 -24.42 12.52 -16.02
C SER A 178 -22.93 12.81 -15.93
N ALA A 179 -22.12 11.78 -15.66
CA ALA A 179 -20.67 11.91 -15.63
C ALA A 179 -20.13 12.58 -16.91
N ASP A 180 -20.78 12.33 -18.05
CA ASP A 180 -20.45 12.95 -19.33
C ASP A 180 -20.70 14.46 -19.34
N ASN A 181 -21.79 14.93 -18.72
CA ASN A 181 -22.10 16.36 -18.60
C ASN A 181 -21.09 17.07 -17.70
N LEU A 182 -20.63 16.44 -16.62
CA LEU A 182 -19.58 16.98 -15.76
C LEU A 182 -18.24 17.08 -16.50
N LEU A 183 -17.94 16.11 -17.37
CA LEU A 183 -16.72 16.11 -18.17
C LEU A 183 -16.75 17.20 -19.26
N GLN A 184 -17.91 17.40 -19.89
CA GLN A 184 -18.13 18.51 -20.82
C GLN A 184 -18.04 19.88 -20.11
N ALA A 185 -18.67 20.01 -18.94
CA ALA A 185 -18.59 21.24 -18.13
C ALA A 185 -17.14 21.58 -17.75
N LYS A 186 -16.34 20.57 -17.37
CA LYS A 186 -14.91 20.78 -17.09
C LYS A 186 -14.15 21.27 -18.33
N LYS A 187 -14.35 20.65 -19.49
CA LYS A 187 -13.69 21.08 -20.74
C LYS A 187 -14.01 22.54 -21.08
N LEU A 188 -15.24 22.98 -20.84
CA LEU A 188 -15.68 24.34 -21.08
C LEU A 188 -15.01 25.33 -20.12
N VAL A 189 -14.92 24.97 -18.83
CA VAL A 189 -14.15 25.73 -17.83
C VAL A 189 -12.69 25.87 -18.26
N ASP A 190 -12.07 24.78 -18.73
CA ASP A 190 -10.67 24.79 -19.20
C ASP A 190 -10.50 25.69 -20.43
N GLN A 191 -11.45 25.66 -21.39
CA GLN A 191 -11.44 26.50 -22.60
C GLN A 191 -11.62 28.00 -22.30
N VAL A 192 -12.44 28.32 -21.30
CA VAL A 192 -12.73 29.71 -20.89
C VAL A 192 -11.66 30.25 -19.93
N GLY A 193 -10.67 29.43 -19.56
CA GLY A 193 -9.54 29.86 -18.74
C GLY A 193 -9.86 29.88 -17.23
N GLY A 194 -10.84 29.10 -16.78
CA GLY A 194 -11.16 28.91 -15.37
C GLY A 194 -12.62 29.21 -15.00
N VAL A 195 -12.96 28.86 -13.76
CA VAL A 195 -14.34 28.94 -13.25
C VAL A 195 -14.79 30.40 -13.05
N ASP A 196 -13.86 31.29 -12.72
CA ASP A 196 -14.16 32.72 -12.49
C ASP A 196 -14.63 33.39 -13.79
N ASN A 197 -13.98 33.11 -14.91
CA ASN A 197 -14.36 33.62 -16.23
C ASN A 197 -15.74 33.10 -16.66
N VAL A 198 -16.06 31.82 -16.39
CA VAL A 198 -17.40 31.26 -16.67
C VAL A 198 -18.48 31.98 -15.85
N ARG A 199 -18.21 32.30 -14.57
CA ARG A 199 -19.15 33.08 -13.75
C ARG A 199 -19.36 34.50 -14.28
N SER A 200 -18.29 35.18 -14.71
CA SER A 200 -18.37 36.50 -15.33
C SER A 200 -19.18 36.47 -16.63
N LEU A 201 -18.98 35.46 -17.49
CA LEU A 201 -19.76 35.29 -18.72
C LEU A 201 -21.24 35.04 -18.42
N LEU A 202 -21.57 34.20 -17.44
CA LEU A 202 -22.94 33.96 -17.02
C LEU A 202 -23.60 35.24 -16.49
N ALA A 203 -22.89 36.05 -15.70
CA ALA A 203 -23.39 37.33 -15.21
C ALA A 203 -23.61 38.37 -16.33
N ILE A 204 -22.84 38.31 -17.43
CA ILE A 204 -23.06 39.15 -18.61
C ILE A 204 -24.29 38.67 -19.38
N LEU A 205 -24.44 37.36 -19.56
CA LEU A 205 -25.61 36.77 -20.23
C LEU A 205 -26.91 37.08 -19.48
N GLU A 206 -26.89 37.02 -18.15
CA GLU A 206 -28.04 37.36 -17.31
C GLU A 206 -28.46 38.84 -17.42
N LYS A 207 -27.52 39.74 -17.75
CA LYS A 207 -27.84 41.15 -18.01
C LYS A 207 -28.40 41.42 -19.40
N LEU A 208 -28.26 40.46 -20.32
CA LEU A 208 -28.71 40.56 -21.71
C LEU A 208 -30.05 39.84 -21.95
N SER A 209 -30.49 39.00 -21.01
CA SER A 209 -31.81 38.34 -21.00
C SER A 209 -32.84 39.16 -20.25
#